data_AF-A0A428WVK7-F1
#
_entry.id   AF-A0A428WVK7-F1
#
_cell.length_a   1.000
_cell.length_b   1.000
_cell.length_c   1.000
_cell.angle_alpha   90.00
_cell.angle_beta   90.00
_cell.angle_gamma   90.00
#
_symmetry.space_group_name_H-M   'P 1'
#
loop_
_entity.id
_entity.type
_entity.pdbx_description
1 polymer ?
#
loop_
_entity_poly.entity_id
_entity_poly.type
_entity_poly.pdbx_seq_one_letter_code
_entity_poly.pdbx_strand_id
1 'polypeptide(L)'
;MGELIKELLDRSVRHDLSKTREPEQAVYDEVVPQLRAATYGSVEYRTLVDAMGEGLRHHYAHNRHHPEHFADGINGMTLVDLLEMLADWKAATERTPHGDLAESLTINRERFGIAPQLMDILVNTARHFGWLAAEPDGNAVP
;
A
#
# COMPACT_ATOMS: atom_id res chain seq x y z
N MET A 1 23.49 -7.85 -1.74
CA MET A 1 22.69 -7.82 -0.49
C MET A 1 22.41 -6.40 0.00
N GLY A 2 23.42 -5.54 0.21
CA GLY A 2 23.20 -4.19 0.75
C GLY A 2 22.42 -3.23 -0.17
N GLU A 3 22.47 -3.43 -1.49
CA GLU A 3 21.80 -2.55 -2.46
C GLU A 3 20.27 -2.51 -2.28
N LEU A 4 19.61 -3.67 -2.10
CA LEU A 4 18.17 -3.74 -1.91
C LEU A 4 17.73 -3.03 -0.61
N ILE A 5 18.48 -3.24 0.47
CA ILE A 5 18.21 -2.62 1.78
C ILE A 5 18.34 -1.10 1.67
N LYS A 6 19.44 -0.63 1.07
CA LYS A 6 19.69 0.79 0.86
C LYS A 6 18.59 1.41 -0.02
N GLU A 7 18.20 0.74 -1.10
CA GLU A 7 17.17 1.25 -2.00
C GLU A 7 15.82 1.40 -1.27
N LEU A 8 15.39 0.41 -0.49
CA LEU A 8 14.15 0.50 0.29
C LEU A 8 14.19 1.64 1.32
N LEU A 9 15.33 1.83 2.00
CA LEU A 9 15.50 2.94 2.95
C LEU A 9 15.47 4.30 2.25
N ASP A 10 16.13 4.44 1.10
CA ASP A 10 16.12 5.69 0.33
C ASP A 10 14.73 5.99 -0.23
N ARG A 11 13.97 4.95 -0.59
CA ARG A 11 12.61 5.07 -1.11
C ARG A 11 11.61 5.47 -0.03
N SER A 12 11.68 4.86 1.15
CA SER A 12 10.80 5.22 2.27
C SER A 12 10.95 6.69 2.67
N VAL A 13 12.19 7.19 2.74
CA VAL A 13 12.47 8.60 3.03
C VAL A 13 11.93 9.52 1.93
N ARG A 14 12.16 9.18 0.65
CA ARG A 14 11.68 10.00 -0.48
C ARG A 14 10.15 10.04 -0.57
N HIS A 15 9.50 8.91 -0.33
CA HIS A 15 8.04 8.77 -0.31
C HIS A 15 7.38 9.65 0.75
N ASP A 16 7.89 9.65 1.97
CA ASP A 16 7.31 10.49 3.03
C ASP A 16 7.63 11.97 2.80
N LEU A 17 8.84 12.28 2.30
CA LEU A 17 9.27 13.65 2.00
C LEU A 17 8.49 14.27 0.83
N SER A 18 8.05 13.49 -0.15
CA SER A 18 7.27 14.03 -1.28
C SER A 18 5.97 14.66 -0.80
N LYS A 19 5.32 14.05 0.20
CA LYS A 19 4.04 14.51 0.78
C LYS A 19 4.16 15.81 1.56
N THR A 20 5.36 16.26 1.90
CA THR A 20 5.58 17.54 2.62
C THR A 20 6.04 18.65 1.69
N ARG A 21 5.89 18.48 0.37
CA ARG A 21 6.28 19.46 -0.65
C ARG A 21 5.22 19.56 -1.74
N GLU A 22 5.14 20.71 -2.38
CA GLU A 22 4.31 20.87 -3.56
C GLU A 22 4.79 19.96 -4.71
N PRO A 23 3.88 19.39 -5.51
CA PRO A 23 2.43 19.63 -5.53
C PRO A 23 1.59 18.70 -4.61
N GLU A 24 2.22 17.88 -3.77
CA GLU A 24 1.51 16.92 -2.90
C GLU A 24 1.03 17.56 -1.60
N GLN A 25 1.80 18.47 -1.01
CA GLN A 25 1.61 18.95 0.35
C GLN A 25 0.19 19.45 0.63
N ALA A 26 -0.28 20.46 -0.10
CA ALA A 26 -1.55 21.09 0.21
C ALA A 26 -2.73 20.09 0.17
N VAL A 27 -2.74 19.19 -0.82
CA VAL A 27 -3.83 18.24 -0.97
C VAL A 27 -3.76 17.08 0.02
N TYR A 28 -2.56 16.65 0.40
CA TYR A 28 -2.39 15.65 1.45
C TYR A 28 -2.81 16.22 2.82
N ASP A 29 -2.43 17.46 3.14
CA ASP A 29 -2.82 18.13 4.38
C ASP A 29 -4.35 18.27 4.50
N GLU A 30 -5.03 18.54 3.39
CA GLU A 30 -6.49 18.69 3.34
C GLU A 30 -7.24 17.34 3.40
N VAL A 31 -6.83 16.37 2.58
CA VAL A 31 -7.63 15.16 2.31
C VAL A 31 -7.28 13.99 3.23
N VAL A 32 -6.02 13.84 3.68
CA VAL A 32 -5.61 12.70 4.52
C VAL A 32 -6.38 12.62 5.84
N PRO A 33 -6.69 13.72 6.57
CA PRO A 33 -7.52 13.63 7.77
C PRO A 33 -8.91 13.04 7.49
N GLN A 34 -9.49 13.33 6.33
CA GLN A 34 -10.79 12.82 5.91
C GLN A 34 -10.69 11.34 5.51
N LEU A 35 -9.63 10.96 4.78
CA LEU A 35 -9.38 9.56 4.42
C LEU A 35 -9.21 8.65 5.65
N ARG A 36 -8.63 9.15 6.75
CA ARG A 36 -8.50 8.40 8.00
C ARG A 36 -9.84 8.14 8.69
N ALA A 37 -10.84 8.96 8.44
CA ALA A 37 -12.19 8.80 8.97
C ALA A 37 -13.07 7.93 8.06
N ALA A 38 -12.79 7.88 6.76
CA ALA A 38 -13.52 7.09 5.79
C ALA A 38 -13.17 5.59 5.90
N THR A 39 -14.15 4.73 5.62
CA THR A 39 -13.92 3.28 5.53
C THR A 39 -13.16 2.96 4.25
N TYR A 40 -12.06 2.22 4.35
CA TYR A 40 -11.25 1.86 3.18
C TYR A 40 -12.08 1.08 2.15
N GLY A 41 -11.93 1.43 0.86
CA GLY A 41 -12.70 0.82 -0.21
C GLY A 41 -14.19 1.21 -0.27
N SER A 42 -14.67 2.13 0.58
CA SER A 42 -16.03 2.68 0.46
C SER A 42 -16.17 3.66 -0.71
N VAL A 43 -17.41 4.03 -1.06
CA VAL A 43 -17.69 5.09 -2.04
C VAL A 43 -17.10 6.41 -1.59
N GLU A 44 -17.29 6.77 -0.32
CA GLU A 44 -16.75 8.00 0.28
C GLU A 44 -15.23 8.05 0.16
N TYR A 45 -14.55 6.96 0.54
CA TYR A 45 -13.09 6.86 0.41
C TYR A 45 -12.62 7.09 -1.03
N ARG A 46 -13.28 6.45 -2.01
CA ARG A 46 -12.94 6.63 -3.43
C ARG A 46 -13.12 8.07 -3.89
N THR A 47 -14.24 8.70 -3.52
CA THR A 47 -14.49 10.11 -3.86
C THR A 47 -13.41 11.03 -3.30
N LEU A 48 -12.96 10.79 -2.07
CA LEU A 48 -11.86 11.56 -1.46
C LEU A 48 -10.54 11.36 -2.21
N VAL A 49 -10.21 10.11 -2.59
CA VAL A 49 -9.01 9.80 -3.39
C VAL A 49 -9.06 10.50 -4.75
N ASP A 50 -10.21 10.47 -5.43
CA ASP A 50 -10.39 11.13 -6.73
C ASP A 50 -10.22 12.65 -6.63
N ALA A 51 -10.64 13.25 -5.52
CA ALA A 51 -10.48 14.67 -5.25
C ALA A 51 -9.02 15.10 -5.05
N MET A 52 -8.08 14.17 -4.81
CA MET A 52 -6.67 14.51 -4.60
C MET A 52 -5.94 15.01 -5.86
N GLY A 53 -6.51 14.78 -7.05
CA GLY A 53 -6.09 15.41 -8.29
C GLY A 53 -4.59 15.36 -8.60
N GLU A 54 -3.98 16.53 -8.82
CA GLU A 54 -2.58 16.65 -9.25
C GLU A 54 -1.58 16.11 -8.22
N GLY A 55 -1.81 16.31 -6.92
CA GLY A 55 -0.89 15.81 -5.90
C GLY A 55 -0.82 14.28 -5.92
N LEU A 56 -1.96 13.59 -6.03
CA LEU A 56 -1.97 12.13 -6.14
C LEU A 56 -1.34 11.63 -7.45
N ARG A 57 -1.58 12.33 -8.56
CA ARG A 57 -0.93 12.01 -9.84
C ARG A 57 0.59 12.16 -9.77
N HIS A 58 1.08 13.21 -9.12
CA HIS A 58 2.51 13.40 -8.87
C HIS A 58 3.06 12.28 -7.99
N HIS A 59 2.31 11.90 -6.95
CA HIS A 59 2.68 10.84 -6.03
C HIS A 59 2.87 9.49 -6.76
N TYR A 60 1.90 9.07 -7.57
CA TYR A 60 2.01 7.85 -8.37
C TYR A 60 3.17 7.90 -9.36
N ALA A 61 3.42 9.05 -9.99
CA ALA A 61 4.52 9.20 -10.94
C ALA A 61 5.92 9.08 -10.31
N HIS A 62 6.07 9.37 -9.01
CA HIS A 62 7.38 9.37 -8.33
C HIS A 62 7.58 8.22 -7.35
N ASN A 63 6.51 7.54 -6.94
CA ASN A 63 6.55 6.46 -5.97
C ASN A 63 6.15 5.13 -6.63
N ARG A 64 7.17 4.39 -7.05
CA ARG A 64 7.05 3.15 -7.85
C ARG A 64 6.38 1.98 -7.11
N HIS A 65 6.09 2.08 -5.83
CA HIS A 65 5.38 1.01 -5.12
C HIS A 65 3.86 1.04 -5.39
N HIS A 66 3.33 2.06 -6.06
CA HIS A 66 1.95 2.08 -6.51
C HIS A 66 1.80 1.37 -7.87
N PRO A 67 0.83 0.44 -8.02
CA PRO A 67 0.50 -0.13 -9.33
C PRO A 67 0.19 0.95 -10.38
N GLU A 68 -0.42 2.07 -9.98
CA GLU A 68 -0.74 3.22 -10.84
C GLU A 68 0.48 3.91 -11.45
N HIS A 69 1.69 3.66 -10.93
CA HIS A 69 2.94 4.13 -11.55
C HIS A 69 3.18 3.48 -12.92
N PHE A 70 2.69 2.25 -13.14
CA PHE A 70 3.04 1.45 -14.30
C PHE A 70 1.86 1.32 -15.27
N ALA A 71 2.17 1.33 -16.58
CA ALA A 71 1.19 1.07 -17.62
C ALA A 71 0.57 -0.34 -17.51
N ASP A 72 1.37 -1.33 -17.12
CA ASP A 72 0.94 -2.72 -16.93
C ASP A 72 0.51 -3.03 -15.48
N GLY A 73 0.28 -1.99 -14.68
CA GLY A 73 -0.13 -2.10 -13.28
C GLY A 73 0.86 -2.92 -12.44
N ILE A 74 0.33 -3.81 -11.60
CA ILE A 74 1.16 -4.65 -10.72
C ILE A 74 2.16 -5.54 -11.48
N ASN A 75 1.89 -5.86 -12.76
CA ASN A 75 2.80 -6.68 -13.57
C ASN A 75 4.06 -5.92 -14.02
N GLY A 76 4.07 -4.58 -13.91
CA GLY A 76 5.25 -3.76 -14.16
C GLY A 76 6.20 -3.65 -12.97
N MET A 77 5.81 -4.17 -11.80
CA MET A 77 6.53 -4.01 -10.54
C MET A 77 7.71 -4.98 -10.40
N THR A 78 8.76 -4.52 -9.74
CA THR A 78 9.85 -5.37 -9.24
C THR A 78 9.53 -5.92 -7.83
N LEU A 79 10.31 -6.88 -7.36
CA LEU A 79 10.19 -7.37 -5.97
C LEU A 79 10.41 -6.27 -4.93
N VAL A 80 11.28 -5.29 -5.22
CA VAL A 80 11.52 -4.14 -4.32
C VAL A 80 10.27 -3.27 -4.23
N ASP A 81 9.61 -3.01 -5.38
CA ASP A 81 8.37 -2.26 -5.44
C ASP A 81 7.26 -2.96 -4.63
N LEU A 82 7.13 -4.28 -4.78
CA LEU A 82 6.12 -5.09 -4.07
C LEU A 82 6.34 -5.12 -2.55
N LEU A 83 7.59 -5.19 -2.10
CA LEU A 83 7.92 -5.15 -0.67
C LEU A 83 7.61 -3.79 -0.06
N GLU A 84 7.95 -2.70 -0.74
CA GLU A 84 7.58 -1.35 -0.31
C GLU A 84 6.06 -1.16 -0.29
N MET A 85 5.35 -1.65 -1.32
CA MET A 85 3.89 -1.56 -1.42
C MET A 85 3.21 -2.26 -0.24
N LEU A 86 3.63 -3.48 0.08
CA LEU A 86 3.07 -4.23 1.21
C LEU A 86 3.34 -3.53 2.55
N ALA A 87 4.53 -2.94 2.70
CA ALA A 87 4.87 -2.17 3.90
C ALA A 87 4.06 -0.86 4.01
N ASP A 88 3.82 -0.15 2.90
CA ASP A 88 2.97 1.05 2.91
C ASP A 88 1.52 0.70 3.25
N TRP A 89 0.98 -0.40 2.72
CA TRP A 89 -0.35 -0.89 3.11
C TRP A 89 -0.43 -1.20 4.59
N LYS A 90 0.60 -1.84 5.17
CA LYS A 90 0.66 -2.08 6.62
C LYS A 90 0.72 -0.76 7.41
N ALA A 91 1.52 0.21 6.97
CA ALA A 91 1.61 1.50 7.63
C ALA A 91 0.28 2.29 7.52
N ALA A 92 -0.45 2.14 6.41
CA ALA A 92 -1.77 2.74 6.23
C ALA A 92 -2.77 2.19 7.27
N THR A 93 -2.76 0.89 7.54
CA THR A 93 -3.68 0.30 8.53
C THR A 93 -3.37 0.75 9.96
N GLU A 94 -2.11 1.01 10.30
CA GLU A 94 -1.71 1.53 11.62
C GLU A 94 -2.19 2.96 11.88
N ARG A 95 -2.44 3.73 10.82
CA ARG A 95 -2.87 5.13 10.89
C ARG A 95 -4.39 5.31 10.85
N THR A 96 -5.14 4.21 10.74
CA THR A 96 -6.59 4.20 10.65
C THR A 96 -7.17 3.49 11.90
N PRO A 97 -8.12 4.11 12.64
CA PRO A 97 -8.62 3.60 13.93
C PRO A 97 -9.14 2.15 13.95
N HIS A 98 -9.41 1.53 12.80
CA HIS A 98 -9.79 0.12 12.64
C HIS A 98 -9.13 -0.52 11.42
N GLY A 99 -7.93 -0.08 11.04
CA GLY A 99 -7.26 -0.62 9.86
C GLY A 99 -6.92 -2.10 10.02
N ASP A 100 -7.37 -2.92 9.07
CA ASP A 100 -7.05 -4.33 8.99
C ASP A 100 -6.27 -4.62 7.70
N LEU A 101 -5.06 -5.20 7.85
CA LEU A 101 -4.24 -5.57 6.70
C LEU A 101 -4.86 -6.73 5.92
N ALA A 102 -5.53 -7.69 6.57
CA ALA A 102 -6.20 -8.80 5.89
C ALA A 102 -7.35 -8.31 4.99
N GLU A 103 -8.13 -7.36 5.48
CA GLU A 103 -9.17 -6.69 4.70
C GLU A 103 -8.55 -5.88 3.55
N SER A 104 -7.50 -5.11 3.83
CA SER A 104 -6.79 -4.31 2.82
C SER A 104 -6.23 -5.18 1.69
N LEU A 105 -5.66 -6.34 2.03
CA LEU A 105 -5.15 -7.33 1.09
C LEU A 105 -6.27 -7.91 0.21
N THR A 106 -7.45 -8.17 0.78
CA THR A 106 -8.62 -8.64 0.01
C THR A 106 -9.11 -7.59 -0.97
N ILE A 107 -9.28 -6.35 -0.51
CA ILE A 107 -9.71 -5.22 -1.34
C ILE A 107 -8.68 -4.95 -2.45
N ASN A 108 -7.39 -4.93 -2.12
CA ASN A 108 -6.33 -4.62 -3.07
C ASN A 108 -6.11 -5.73 -4.10
N ARG A 109 -6.38 -6.99 -3.74
CA ARG A 109 -6.40 -8.09 -4.70
C ARG A 109 -7.37 -7.81 -5.84
N GLU A 110 -8.60 -7.42 -5.49
CA GLU A 110 -9.64 -7.10 -6.48
C GLU A 110 -9.32 -5.82 -7.24
N ARG A 111 -8.94 -4.76 -6.52
CA ARG A 111 -8.62 -3.44 -7.09
C ARG A 111 -7.49 -3.50 -8.12
N PHE A 112 -6.44 -4.28 -7.86
CA PHE A 112 -5.24 -4.33 -8.70
C PHE A 112 -5.13 -5.59 -9.54
N GLY A 113 -6.14 -6.47 -9.53
CA GLY A 113 -6.14 -7.70 -10.32
C GLY A 113 -4.99 -8.65 -9.95
N ILE A 114 -4.66 -8.75 -8.66
CA ILE A 114 -3.51 -9.52 -8.18
C ILE A 114 -3.79 -11.02 -8.36
N ALA A 115 -2.94 -11.70 -9.13
CA ALA A 115 -3.04 -13.13 -9.37
C ALA A 115 -2.88 -13.94 -8.06
N PRO A 116 -3.56 -15.10 -7.91
CA PRO A 116 -3.54 -15.87 -6.66
C PRO A 116 -2.13 -16.18 -6.12
N GLN A 117 -1.22 -16.61 -7.00
CA GLN A 117 0.16 -16.91 -6.57
C GLN A 117 0.88 -15.70 -5.97
N LEU A 118 0.77 -14.53 -6.61
CA LEU A 118 1.40 -13.32 -6.08
C LEU A 118 0.74 -12.89 -4.77
N MET A 119 -0.58 -13.04 -4.68
CA MET A 119 -1.32 -12.78 -3.45
C MET A 119 -0.83 -13.65 -2.29
N ASP A 120 -0.66 -14.95 -2.52
CA ASP A 120 -0.14 -15.89 -1.52
C ASP A 120 1.26 -15.49 -1.05
N ILE A 121 2.13 -15.04 -1.96
CA ILE A 121 3.48 -14.54 -1.63
C ILE A 121 3.41 -13.30 -0.73
N LEU A 122 2.53 -12.33 -1.04
CA LEU A 122 2.32 -11.13 -0.21
C LEU A 122 1.80 -11.49 1.18
N VAL A 123 0.82 -12.39 1.27
CA VAL A 123 0.27 -12.88 2.55
C VAL A 123 1.33 -13.60 3.37
N ASN A 124 2.10 -14.50 2.75
CA ASN A 124 3.19 -15.21 3.41
C ASN A 124 4.25 -14.25 3.94
N THR A 125 4.58 -13.22 3.17
CA THR A 125 5.52 -12.17 3.58
C THR A 125 4.97 -11.37 4.77
N ALA A 126 3.70 -10.97 4.75
CA ALA A 126 3.07 -10.28 5.87
C ALA A 126 3.05 -11.13 7.15
N ARG A 127 2.79 -12.44 7.04
CA ARG A 127 2.88 -13.39 8.16
C ARG A 127 4.29 -13.55 8.69
N HIS A 128 5.29 -13.60 7.81
CA HIS A 128 6.70 -13.68 8.20
C HIS A 128 7.10 -12.50 9.10
N PHE A 129 6.60 -11.30 8.81
CA PHE A 129 6.80 -10.12 9.65
C PHE A 129 5.85 -10.02 10.85
N GLY A 130 4.96 -11.00 11.06
CA GLY A 130 3.97 -11.00 12.13
C GLY A 130 2.85 -9.97 11.97
N TRP A 131 2.62 -9.46 10.76
CA TRP A 131 1.58 -8.47 10.48
C TRP A 131 0.19 -9.08 10.32
N LEU A 132 0.15 -10.37 10.01
CA LEU A 132 -1.05 -11.19 10.00
C LEU A 132 -0.87 -12.33 10.99
N ALA A 133 -1.98 -12.85 11.51
CA ALA A 133 -1.95 -14.08 12.28
C ALA A 133 -1.30 -15.22 11.47
N ALA A 134 -0.60 -16.10 12.17
CA ALA A 134 -0.11 -17.33 11.59
C ALA A 134 -1.28 -18.12 10.97
N GLU A 135 -1.00 -18.93 9.97
CA GLU A 135 -1.98 -19.93 9.50
C GLU A 135 -2.51 -20.69 10.72
N PRO A 136 -3.85 -20.86 10.87
CA PRO A 136 -4.35 -21.81 11.83
C PRO A 136 -3.70 -23.16 11.51
N ASP A 137 -3.15 -23.83 12.52
CA ASP A 137 -2.42 -25.09 12.34
C ASP A 137 -3.23 -26.06 11.47
N GLY A 138 -2.83 -26.21 10.20
CA GLY A 138 -3.49 -27.11 9.23
C GLY A 138 -3.36 -28.59 9.58
N ASN A 139 -2.66 -28.91 10.67
CA ASN A 139 -2.46 -30.24 11.21
C ASN A 139 -3.27 -30.52 12.49
N ALA A 140 -4.16 -29.62 12.93
CA ALA A 140 -5.18 -29.96 13.91
C ALA A 140 -6.26 -30.82 13.25
N VAL A 141 -5.94 -32.09 13.03
CA VAL A 141 -6.95 -33.12 12.75
C VAL A 141 -7.77 -33.31 14.04
N PRO A 142 -9.11 -33.36 13.98
CA PRO A 142 -9.94 -33.68 15.14
C PRO A 142 -9.65 -35.07 15.74
#